data_AF-A0AA40LJL6-F1
#
_entry.id   AF-A0AA40LJL6-F1
#
_cell.length_a   1.000
_cell.length_b   1.000
_cell.length_c   1.000
_cell.angle_alpha   90.00
_cell.angle_beta   90.00
_cell.angle_gamma   90.00
#
_symmetry.space_group_name_H-M   'P 1'
#
loop_
_entity.id
_entity.type
_entity.pdbx_description
1 polymer ?
#
loop_
_entity_poly.entity_id
_entity_poly.type
_entity_poly.pdbx_seq_one_letter_code
_entity_poly.pdbx_strand_id
1 'polypeptide(L)'
;MAEQVLPPGWQEERAITWARYPLAVTKYRESELCSSSIYNQNDPWDPPVVFEEFLRNNENIEEEVLAPPSSSPSPRLELRPVLGPVPAAPCCGESKLSGPQICPFLIRRAGGVAHPSPLRARQHCPPLSPQDLVAWVTVGFLHIPHSEDIPNTATPGNSVGFLLRPFNFFPEDPSVASRDTVIVWPRDNGPNYVQRWIP
;
A
#
# COMPACT_ATOMS: atom_id res chain seq x y z
N MET A 1 6.16 10.46 11.78
CA MET A 1 5.26 10.79 10.64
C MET A 1 5.87 11.98 9.96
N ALA A 2 5.92 12.03 8.63
CA ALA A 2 6.50 13.18 7.94
C ALA A 2 5.64 14.43 8.21
N GLU A 3 6.29 15.58 8.32
CA GLU A 3 5.65 16.88 8.48
C GLU A 3 5.71 17.68 7.17
N GLN A 4 4.86 18.70 7.05
CA GLN A 4 4.87 19.60 5.90
C GLN A 4 6.22 20.33 5.83
N VAL A 5 6.92 20.18 4.71
CA VAL A 5 8.25 20.78 4.51
C VAL A 5 8.16 22.17 3.87
N LEU A 6 7.53 22.26 2.71
CA LEU A 6 7.34 23.53 1.99
C LEU A 6 5.94 24.09 2.22
N PRO A 7 5.75 25.42 2.30
CA PRO A 7 4.42 26.00 2.41
C PRO A 7 3.54 25.62 1.20
N PRO A 8 2.26 25.24 1.40
CA PRO A 8 1.37 24.92 0.29
C PRO A 8 1.21 26.09 -0.69
N GLY A 9 1.38 25.82 -1.99
CA GLY A 9 1.26 26.82 -3.05
C GLY A 9 2.51 27.70 -3.23
N TRP A 10 3.60 27.41 -2.51
CA TRP A 10 4.91 27.95 -2.83
C TRP A 10 5.42 27.42 -4.17
N GLN A 11 6.26 28.19 -4.85
CA GLN A 11 6.67 27.97 -6.24
C GLN A 11 7.10 26.53 -6.55
N GLU A 12 8.10 26.00 -5.83
CA GLU A 12 8.66 24.66 -6.04
C GLU A 12 7.81 23.54 -5.43
N GLU A 13 6.94 23.88 -4.48
CA GLU A 13 6.12 22.91 -3.74
C GLU A 13 5.13 22.19 -4.66
N ARG A 14 4.77 22.81 -5.81
CA ARG A 14 3.94 22.22 -6.85
C ARG A 14 4.45 20.85 -7.33
N ALA A 15 5.77 20.64 -7.37
CA ALA A 15 6.39 19.39 -7.80
C ALA A 15 6.25 18.22 -6.81
N ILE A 16 5.92 18.53 -5.55
CA ILE A 16 5.89 17.57 -4.45
C ILE A 16 4.61 17.67 -3.60
N THR A 17 3.49 18.03 -4.21
CA THR A 17 2.18 18.18 -3.52
C THR A 17 1.73 16.93 -2.75
N TRP A 18 2.21 15.75 -3.12
CA TRP A 18 2.04 14.52 -2.35
C TRP A 18 2.57 14.61 -0.91
N ALA A 19 3.57 15.45 -0.65
CA ALA A 19 4.23 15.59 0.65
C ALA A 19 3.32 16.24 1.70
N ARG A 20 2.20 16.85 1.26
CA ARG A 20 1.16 17.39 2.14
C ARG A 20 0.39 16.31 2.87
N TYR A 21 0.33 15.13 2.28
CA TYR A 21 -0.56 14.06 2.70
C TYR A 21 0.26 12.89 3.25
N PRO A 22 0.15 12.59 4.56
CA PRO A 22 0.74 11.36 5.08
C PRO A 22 0.06 10.11 4.49
N LEU A 23 -1.24 10.23 4.20
CA LEU A 23 -2.04 9.24 3.50
C LEU A 23 -3.06 9.96 2.61
N ALA A 24 -3.19 9.51 1.36
CA ALA A 24 -4.25 9.89 0.45
C ALA A 24 -4.81 8.65 -0.26
N VAL A 25 -6.09 8.66 -0.60
CA VAL A 25 -6.76 7.57 -1.30
C VAL A 25 -7.44 8.12 -2.55
N THR A 26 -7.18 7.52 -3.70
CA THR A 26 -7.76 7.90 -4.99
C THR A 26 -8.40 6.70 -5.67
N LYS A 27 -9.25 6.94 -6.66
CA LYS A 27 -9.67 5.88 -7.58
C LYS A 27 -8.54 5.58 -8.56
N TYR A 28 -8.43 4.33 -8.95
CA TYR A 28 -7.46 3.91 -9.96
C TYR A 28 -7.82 4.48 -11.33
N ARG A 29 -6.83 5.07 -11.99
CA ARG A 29 -6.89 5.55 -13.36
C ARG A 29 -5.57 5.26 -14.06
N GLU A 30 -5.64 4.81 -15.31
CA GLU A 30 -4.44 4.53 -16.12
C GLU A 30 -3.63 5.80 -16.43
N SER A 31 -4.24 6.98 -16.34
CA SER A 31 -3.54 8.27 -16.49
C SER A 31 -2.84 8.76 -15.22
N GLU A 32 -3.10 8.15 -14.06
CA GLU A 32 -2.64 8.62 -12.74
C GLU A 32 -1.77 7.56 -12.03
N LEU A 33 -0.91 6.88 -12.81
CA LEU A 33 -0.08 5.78 -12.31
C LEU A 33 1.07 6.22 -11.40
N CYS A 34 1.54 7.45 -11.55
CA CYS A 34 2.71 7.98 -10.85
C CYS A 34 2.35 9.31 -10.17
N SER A 35 2.83 9.51 -8.94
CA SER A 35 2.66 10.79 -8.20
C SER A 35 3.73 11.84 -8.53
N SER A 36 4.72 11.49 -9.34
CA SER A 36 5.82 12.36 -9.77
C SER A 36 6.37 11.90 -11.13
N SER A 37 7.37 12.62 -11.65
CA SER A 37 8.06 12.33 -12.91
C SER A 37 9.54 12.69 -12.80
N ILE A 38 10.39 12.05 -13.63
CA ILE A 38 11.82 12.37 -13.72
C ILE A 38 12.09 13.84 -14.07
N TYR A 39 11.11 14.52 -14.68
CA TYR A 39 11.23 15.91 -15.11
C TYR A 39 10.90 16.91 -13.99
N ASN A 40 10.20 16.50 -12.92
CA ASN A 40 9.83 17.38 -11.80
C ASN A 40 11.05 18.01 -11.11
N GLN A 41 12.23 17.36 -11.19
CA GLN A 41 13.45 17.87 -10.56
C GLN A 41 14.01 19.13 -11.25
N ASN A 42 13.92 19.18 -12.59
CA ASN A 42 14.55 20.25 -13.38
C ASN A 42 13.58 21.39 -13.67
N ASP A 43 12.27 21.13 -13.60
CA ASP A 43 11.24 22.16 -13.67
C ASP A 43 10.15 21.90 -12.62
N PRO A 44 10.40 22.26 -11.35
CA PRO A 44 9.43 22.07 -10.29
C PRO A 44 8.27 23.07 -10.31
N TRP A 45 8.38 24.13 -11.11
CA TRP A 45 7.39 25.21 -11.21
C TRP A 45 6.26 24.88 -12.19
N ASP A 46 6.57 24.15 -13.27
CA ASP A 46 5.59 23.59 -14.20
C ASP A 46 5.79 22.07 -14.41
N PRO A 47 5.58 21.26 -13.36
CA PRO A 47 5.87 19.84 -13.41
C PRO A 47 4.80 19.11 -14.25
N PRO A 48 5.18 18.08 -15.04
CA PRO A 48 4.22 17.30 -15.83
C PRO A 48 3.25 16.44 -14.99
N VAL A 49 3.54 16.25 -13.69
CA VAL A 49 2.69 15.51 -12.76
C VAL A 49 2.53 16.31 -11.47
N VAL A 50 1.26 16.62 -11.14
CA VAL A 50 0.86 17.30 -9.91
C VAL A 50 -0.11 16.39 -9.14
N PHE A 51 0.37 15.76 -8.07
CA PHE A 51 -0.41 14.79 -7.29
C PHE A 51 -1.74 15.35 -6.76
N GLU A 52 -1.77 16.62 -6.33
CA GLU A 52 -2.98 17.31 -5.89
C GLU A 52 -4.14 17.18 -6.89
N GLU A 53 -3.86 17.12 -8.20
CA GLU A 53 -4.88 17.03 -9.24
C GLU A 53 -5.69 15.72 -9.17
N PHE A 54 -5.11 14.65 -8.61
CA PHE A 54 -5.80 13.37 -8.44
C PHE A 54 -6.92 13.46 -7.41
N LEU A 55 -6.85 14.43 -6.48
CA LEU A 55 -7.82 14.64 -5.41
C LEU A 55 -8.92 15.65 -5.80
N ARG A 56 -8.66 16.52 -6.79
CA ARG A 56 -9.56 17.63 -7.16
C ARG A 56 -10.87 17.20 -7.81
N ASN A 57 -10.93 15.99 -8.35
CA ASN A 57 -12.11 15.46 -9.01
C ASN A 57 -13.29 15.19 -8.04
N ASN A 58 -13.06 15.30 -6.71
CA ASN A 58 -14.04 15.08 -5.63
C ASN A 58 -14.90 13.83 -5.86
N GLU A 59 -14.28 12.77 -6.39
CA GLU A 59 -15.01 11.55 -6.68
C GLU A 59 -15.42 10.88 -5.37
N ASN A 60 -16.71 10.60 -5.22
CA ASN A 60 -17.22 9.92 -4.04
C ASN A 60 -16.62 8.49 -3.94
N ILE A 61 -15.96 8.18 -2.82
CA ILE A 61 -15.36 6.87 -2.49
C ILE A 61 -16.32 6.01 -1.65
N GLU A 62 -17.50 6.53 -1.27
CA GLU A 62 -18.49 5.77 -0.51
C GLU A 62 -19.04 4.60 -1.34
N GLU A 63 -18.80 3.38 -0.86
CA GLU A 63 -19.49 2.16 -1.29
C GLU A 63 -20.64 1.91 -0.30
N GLU A 64 -21.87 1.75 -0.82
CA GLU A 64 -23.03 1.27 -0.06
C GLU A 64 -22.69 -0.14 0.45
N VAL A 65 -22.39 -0.26 1.75
CA VAL A 65 -21.94 -1.50 2.39
C VAL A 65 -23.10 -2.50 2.45
N LEU A 66 -23.38 -3.16 1.33
CA LEU A 66 -24.19 -4.38 1.35
C LEU A 66 -23.28 -5.50 1.89
N ALA A 67 -23.46 -5.79 3.18
CA ALA A 67 -22.87 -6.95 3.81
C ALA A 67 -23.15 -8.20 2.95
N PRO A 68 -22.15 -9.03 2.64
CA PRO A 68 -22.42 -10.27 1.92
C PRO A 68 -23.37 -11.14 2.78
N PRO A 69 -24.35 -11.84 2.17
CA PRO A 69 -25.10 -12.86 2.90
C PRO A 69 -24.10 -13.86 3.49
N SER A 70 -24.36 -14.30 4.73
CA SER A 70 -23.49 -15.06 5.63
C SER A 70 -23.00 -16.42 5.12
N SER A 71 -23.08 -16.71 3.82
CA SER A 71 -22.74 -17.99 3.19
C SER A 71 -21.84 -17.88 1.94
N SER A 72 -21.29 -16.71 1.61
CA SER A 72 -20.32 -16.58 0.49
C SER A 72 -18.88 -16.43 0.99
N PRO A 73 -17.88 -17.06 0.33
CA PRO A 73 -16.48 -16.93 0.72
C PRO A 73 -16.02 -15.47 0.64
N SER A 74 -15.20 -15.05 1.61
CA SER A 74 -14.68 -13.70 1.76
C SER A 74 -14.07 -13.16 0.46
N PRO A 75 -14.25 -11.86 0.14
CA PRO A 75 -13.65 -11.26 -1.05
C PRO A 75 -12.12 -11.32 -0.95
N ARG A 76 -11.48 -11.78 -2.03
CA ARG A 76 -10.02 -11.88 -2.15
C ARG A 76 -9.47 -10.48 -2.49
N LEU A 77 -8.72 -9.87 -1.57
CA LEU A 77 -7.85 -8.74 -1.91
C LEU A 77 -6.70 -9.30 -2.75
N GLU A 78 -6.55 -8.86 -3.99
CA GLU A 78 -5.36 -9.13 -4.79
C GLU A 78 -4.47 -7.89 -4.73
N LEU A 79 -3.38 -7.96 -3.98
CA LEU A 79 -2.30 -6.98 -4.07
C LEU A 79 -1.50 -7.31 -5.32
N ARG A 80 -1.71 -6.54 -6.38
CA ARG A 80 -0.91 -6.63 -7.60
C ARG A 80 -0.01 -5.39 -7.67
N PRO A 81 1.32 -5.54 -7.79
CA PRO A 81 2.13 -4.43 -8.28
C PRO A 81 1.60 -4.04 -9.67
N VAL A 82 1.46 -2.74 -9.93
CA VAL A 82 1.04 -2.22 -11.23
C VAL A 82 2.19 -2.41 -12.23
N LEU A 83 2.42 -3.65 -12.65
CA LEU A 83 3.34 -4.01 -13.71
C LEU A 83 2.62 -3.80 -15.05
N GLY A 84 2.51 -2.54 -15.46
CA GLY A 84 2.50 -2.24 -16.90
C GLY A 84 3.88 -2.55 -17.49
N PRO A 85 4.03 -2.66 -18.82
CA PRO A 85 5.33 -2.76 -19.44
C PRO A 85 6.11 -1.47 -19.10
N VAL A 86 6.93 -1.55 -18.07
CA VAL A 86 7.93 -0.53 -17.76
C VAL A 86 8.91 -0.60 -18.94
N PRO A 87 8.97 0.38 -19.86
CA PRO A 87 10.16 0.50 -20.67
C PRO A 87 11.30 0.62 -19.66
N ALA A 88 12.37 -0.15 -19.85
CA ALA A 88 13.55 -0.19 -18.99
C ALA A 88 14.13 1.23 -18.82
N ALA A 89 13.53 1.97 -17.91
CA ALA A 89 13.92 3.27 -17.40
C ALA A 89 13.84 3.06 -15.89
N PRO A 90 14.95 3.26 -15.17
CA PRO A 90 15.07 2.84 -13.79
C PRO A 90 14.24 3.79 -12.93
N CYS A 91 12.94 3.51 -12.76
CA CYS A 91 12.14 4.09 -11.68
C CYS A 91 12.64 3.64 -10.30
N CYS A 92 13.52 2.63 -10.28
CA CYS A 92 14.33 2.21 -9.14
C CYS A 92 15.81 2.15 -9.56
N GLY A 93 16.40 3.29 -9.89
CA GLY A 93 17.84 3.44 -9.83
C GLY A 93 18.21 3.74 -8.39
N GLU A 94 19.19 3.04 -7.82
CA GLU A 94 19.85 3.40 -6.56
C GLU A 94 20.48 4.80 -6.69
N SER A 95 19.69 5.85 -6.62
CA SER A 95 20.19 7.19 -6.36
C SER A 95 20.38 7.33 -4.86
N LYS A 96 21.64 7.33 -4.44
CA LYS A 96 22.10 7.93 -3.18
C LYS A 96 21.69 9.41 -3.16
N LEU A 97 20.42 9.70 -2.92
CA LEU A 97 19.89 11.01 -2.62
C LEU A 97 18.71 10.76 -1.68
N SER A 98 18.88 11.18 -0.44
CA SER A 98 17.93 11.07 0.68
C SER A 98 16.65 11.88 0.42
N GLY A 99 15.81 11.43 -0.51
CA GLY A 99 14.48 11.99 -0.79
C GLY A 99 13.37 11.04 -0.30
N PRO A 100 12.18 11.55 0.08
CA PRO A 100 11.06 10.70 0.47
C PRO A 100 10.60 9.88 -0.73
N GLN A 101 10.66 8.55 -0.63
CA GLN A 101 10.17 7.63 -1.66
C GLN A 101 8.64 7.56 -1.60
N ILE A 102 7.96 7.72 -2.73
CA ILE A 102 6.56 7.32 -2.88
C ILE A 102 6.46 6.18 -3.89
N CYS A 103 5.89 5.08 -3.42
CA CYS A 103 5.44 3.98 -4.26
C CYS A 103 3.91 3.94 -4.22
N PRO A 104 3.20 4.00 -5.37
CA PRO A 104 1.77 3.71 -5.41
C PRO A 104 1.51 2.24 -5.08
N PHE A 105 0.46 1.98 -4.31
CA PHE A 105 -0.08 0.63 -4.12
C PHE A 105 -1.54 0.57 -4.56
N LEU A 106 -1.83 -0.30 -5.52
CA LEU A 106 -3.19 -0.61 -5.96
C LEU A 106 -3.82 -1.62 -4.99
N ILE A 107 -4.99 -1.27 -4.44
CA ILE A 107 -5.84 -2.16 -3.66
C ILE A 107 -7.03 -2.54 -4.53
N ARG A 108 -7.04 -3.79 -5.02
CA ARG A 108 -8.12 -4.34 -5.84
C ARG A 108 -9.02 -5.27 -5.03
N ARG A 109 -10.34 -5.07 -5.07
CA ARG A 109 -11.33 -6.05 -4.58
C ARG A 109 -11.67 -6.99 -5.73
N ALA A 110 -11.11 -8.20 -5.76
CA ALA A 110 -11.40 -9.15 -6.83
C ALA A 110 -12.80 -9.77 -6.62
N GLY A 111 -13.70 -9.57 -7.59
CA GLY A 111 -14.93 -10.36 -7.71
C GLY A 111 -14.59 -11.82 -8.01
N GLY A 112 -15.14 -12.75 -7.24
CA GLY A 112 -14.87 -14.18 -7.40
C GLY A 112 -15.34 -14.72 -8.75
N VAL A 113 -14.49 -15.51 -9.41
CA VAL A 113 -14.83 -16.25 -10.63
C VAL A 113 -15.64 -17.48 -10.23
N ALA A 114 -16.95 -17.47 -10.51
CA ALA A 114 -17.80 -18.65 -10.38
C ALA A 114 -17.66 -19.53 -11.64
N HIS A 115 -17.31 -20.81 -11.46
CA HIS A 115 -17.47 -21.83 -12.50
C HIS A 115 -18.97 -22.02 -12.82
N PRO A 116 -19.36 -22.16 -14.10
CA PRO A 116 -20.78 -22.23 -14.45
C PRO A 116 -21.33 -23.64 -14.18
N SER A 117 -22.30 -23.74 -13.28
CA SER A 117 -23.32 -24.79 -13.32
C SER A 117 -24.62 -24.19 -13.87
N PRO A 118 -25.32 -24.86 -14.80
CA PRO A 118 -26.50 -24.29 -15.43
C PRO A 118 -27.72 -24.46 -14.53
N LEU A 119 -28.70 -23.57 -14.70
CA LEU A 119 -30.04 -23.55 -14.08
C LEU A 119 -30.17 -22.73 -12.77
N ARG A 120 -30.39 -21.41 -12.89
CA ARG A 120 -31.71 -20.78 -12.61
C ARG A 120 -31.67 -19.26 -12.78
N ALA A 121 -32.68 -18.77 -13.50
CA ALA A 121 -33.34 -17.46 -13.43
C ALA A 121 -32.51 -16.17 -13.34
N ARG A 122 -32.68 -15.35 -14.39
CA ARG A 122 -32.37 -13.92 -14.46
C ARG A 122 -32.86 -13.17 -13.20
N GLN A 123 -31.92 -12.66 -12.41
CA GLN A 123 -32.09 -11.40 -11.70
C GLN A 123 -31.06 -10.43 -12.30
N HIS A 124 -31.57 -9.37 -12.90
CA HIS A 124 -30.77 -8.27 -13.41
C HIS A 124 -30.28 -7.49 -12.18
N CYS A 125 -29.15 -7.93 -11.62
CA CYS A 125 -28.43 -7.15 -10.62
C CYS A 125 -27.61 -6.11 -11.39
N PRO A 126 -27.75 -4.80 -11.15
CA PRO A 126 -26.78 -3.84 -11.68
C PRO A 126 -25.40 -4.25 -11.13
N PRO A 127 -24.33 -4.27 -11.95
CA PRO A 127 -23.01 -4.54 -11.42
C PRO A 127 -22.64 -3.38 -10.50
N LEU A 128 -22.71 -3.61 -9.19
CA LEU A 128 -21.97 -2.80 -8.22
C LEU A 128 -20.51 -3.01 -8.55
N SER A 129 -19.92 -2.12 -9.36
CA SER A 129 -18.48 -2.18 -9.64
C SER A 129 -17.75 -1.82 -8.35
N PRO A 130 -17.05 -2.76 -7.70
CA PRO A 130 -16.11 -2.39 -6.66
C PRO A 130 -15.11 -1.44 -7.32
N GLN A 131 -14.96 -0.25 -6.76
CA GLN A 131 -14.05 0.72 -7.33
C GLN A 131 -12.62 0.28 -6.97
N ASP A 132 -11.74 0.25 -7.97
CA ASP A 132 -10.32 -0.02 -7.74
C ASP A 132 -9.73 1.22 -7.04
N LEU A 133 -9.21 1.05 -5.82
CA LEU A 133 -8.67 2.15 -5.00
C LEU A 133 -7.15 2.10 -4.97
N VAL A 134 -6.52 3.26 -4.89
CA VAL A 134 -5.06 3.41 -4.74
C VAL A 134 -4.78 4.17 -3.45
N ALA A 135 -3.94 3.59 -2.59
CA ALA A 135 -3.46 4.26 -1.40
C ALA A 135 -2.05 4.82 -1.67
N TRP A 136 -1.89 6.11 -1.38
CA TRP A 136 -0.63 6.85 -1.50
C TRP A 136 -0.13 7.19 -0.11
N VAL A 137 1.08 6.73 0.23
CA VAL A 137 1.64 6.86 1.58
C VAL A 137 2.92 7.69 1.50
N THR A 138 2.98 8.74 2.31
CA THR A 138 4.19 9.57 2.47
C THR A 138 4.85 9.26 3.80
N VAL A 139 6.11 8.82 3.75
CA VAL A 139 6.95 8.59 4.93
C VAL A 139 8.25 9.37 4.81
N GLY A 140 8.78 9.83 5.94
CA GLY A 140 9.96 10.67 5.99
C GLY A 140 10.28 11.12 7.42
N PHE A 141 11.44 11.75 7.57
CA PHE A 141 11.94 12.30 8.82
C PHE A 141 12.78 13.55 8.55
N LEU A 142 12.93 14.40 9.57
CA LEU A 142 13.86 15.52 9.53
C LEU A 142 15.28 15.02 9.86
N HIS A 143 16.24 15.22 8.95
CA HIS A 143 17.64 14.89 9.20
C HIS A 143 18.42 16.16 9.50
N ILE A 144 18.86 16.32 10.75
CA ILE A 144 19.85 17.32 11.16
C ILE A 144 21.19 16.55 11.28
N PRO A 145 22.12 16.71 10.33
CA PRO A 145 23.37 15.95 10.36
C PRO A 145 24.19 16.21 11.62
N HIS A 146 24.84 15.18 12.14
CA HIS A 146 25.69 15.25 13.33
C HIS A 146 27.01 14.49 13.16
N SER A 147 27.93 14.57 14.15
CA SER A 147 29.30 14.04 14.03
C SER A 147 29.37 12.54 13.71
N GLU A 148 28.41 11.78 14.19
CA GLU A 148 28.30 10.33 14.03
C GLU A 148 27.81 9.93 12.62
N ASP A 149 27.43 10.89 11.75
CA ASP A 149 27.11 10.66 10.34
C ASP A 149 28.36 10.51 9.44
N ILE A 150 29.58 10.66 9.99
CA ILE A 150 30.84 10.51 9.26
C ILE A 150 31.43 9.12 9.52
N PRO A 151 31.86 8.36 8.48
CA PRO A 151 31.92 8.71 7.06
C PRO A 151 30.61 8.51 6.30
N ASN A 152 29.64 7.82 6.90
CA ASN A 152 28.33 7.58 6.31
C ASN A 152 27.27 7.63 7.41
N THR A 153 26.09 8.16 7.09
CA THR A 153 24.90 8.05 7.94
C THR A 153 24.57 6.59 8.21
N ALA A 154 24.46 6.23 9.48
CA ALA A 154 24.18 4.87 9.91
C ALA A 154 22.70 4.51 9.65
N THR A 155 22.40 3.24 9.37
CA THR A 155 21.02 2.77 9.15
C THR A 155 20.15 2.63 10.42
N PRO A 156 20.69 2.31 11.62
CA PRO A 156 19.86 2.19 12.82
C PRO A 156 19.14 3.49 13.15
N GLY A 157 17.81 3.44 13.29
CA GLY A 157 16.98 4.62 13.56
C GLY A 157 16.58 5.45 12.33
N ASN A 158 17.23 5.25 11.18
CA ASN A 158 16.96 5.99 9.94
C ASN A 158 16.02 5.26 8.96
N SER A 159 15.31 4.23 9.44
CA SER A 159 14.34 3.48 8.64
C SER A 159 12.93 4.04 8.86
N VAL A 160 12.22 4.31 7.78
CA VAL A 160 10.80 4.72 7.78
C VAL A 160 9.99 3.82 6.86
N GLY A 161 8.70 3.65 7.15
CA GLY A 161 7.82 2.80 6.36
C GLY A 161 6.43 2.70 6.95
N PHE A 162 5.64 1.79 6.40
CA PHE A 162 4.29 1.48 6.87
C PHE A 162 4.05 -0.03 6.85
N LEU A 163 3.02 -0.49 7.55
CA LEU A 163 2.62 -1.90 7.54
C LEU A 163 1.19 -2.03 7.03
N LEU A 164 0.99 -2.96 6.10
CA LEU A 164 -0.34 -3.46 5.76
C LEU A 164 -0.63 -4.68 6.63
N ARG A 165 -1.66 -4.59 7.47
CA ARG A 165 -2.07 -5.68 8.35
C ARG A 165 -3.48 -6.13 8.01
N PRO A 166 -3.75 -7.44 7.92
CA PRO A 166 -5.11 -7.93 7.73
C PRO A 166 -5.97 -7.49 8.91
N PHE A 167 -7.17 -6.98 8.62
CA PHE A 167 -8.15 -6.60 9.63
C PHE A 167 -9.49 -7.22 9.25
N ASN A 168 -9.93 -8.24 10.00
CA ASN A 168 -11.10 -9.07 9.67
C ASN A 168 -11.06 -9.68 8.25
N PHE A 169 -9.86 -9.87 7.69
CA PHE A 169 -9.69 -10.46 6.36
C PHE A 169 -9.70 -12.00 6.40
N PHE A 170 -9.04 -12.57 7.41
CA PHE A 170 -9.01 -14.01 7.68
C PHE A 170 -9.96 -14.35 8.84
N PRO A 171 -10.52 -15.57 8.88
CA PRO A 171 -11.37 -16.02 9.99
C PRO A 171 -10.57 -16.23 11.30
N GLU A 172 -9.27 -16.48 11.21
CA GLU A 172 -8.34 -16.65 12.32
C GLU A 172 -6.93 -16.16 11.90
N ASP A 173 -5.96 -16.23 12.81
CA ASP A 173 -4.58 -15.88 12.48
C ASP A 173 -4.00 -16.83 11.41
N PRO A 174 -3.62 -16.33 10.22
CA PRO A 174 -3.05 -17.17 9.17
C PRO A 174 -1.74 -17.86 9.57
N SER A 175 -1.04 -17.37 10.61
CA SER A 175 0.19 -17.99 11.11
C SER A 175 -0.03 -19.35 11.77
N VAL A 176 -1.27 -19.66 12.19
CA VAL A 176 -1.64 -20.95 12.81
C VAL A 176 -1.41 -22.14 11.87
N ALA A 177 -1.46 -21.93 10.55
CA ALA A 177 -1.15 -22.96 9.57
C ALA A 177 0.36 -23.31 9.48
N SER A 178 1.23 -22.53 10.14
CA SER A 178 2.67 -22.76 10.14
C SER A 178 3.05 -24.02 10.90
N ARG A 179 3.98 -24.80 10.34
CA ARG A 179 4.57 -25.99 10.98
C ARG A 179 5.78 -25.68 11.85
N ASP A 180 6.25 -24.43 11.82
CA ASP A 180 7.39 -23.98 12.62
C ASP A 180 7.00 -23.65 14.07
N THR A 181 5.70 -23.69 14.39
CA THR A 181 5.20 -23.51 15.76
C THR A 181 5.74 -24.60 16.68
N VAL A 182 6.22 -24.19 17.86
CA VAL A 182 6.69 -25.09 18.92
C VAL A 182 5.88 -24.82 20.17
N ILE A 183 5.34 -25.87 20.80
CA ILE A 183 4.62 -25.75 22.07
C ILE A 183 5.34 -26.59 23.14
N VAL A 184 5.61 -26.00 24.30
CA VAL A 184 6.27 -26.67 25.42
C VAL A 184 5.29 -26.83 26.57
N TRP A 185 4.98 -28.08 26.92
CA TRP A 185 4.03 -28.44 27.96
C TRP A 185 4.77 -28.90 29.23
N PRO A 186 4.45 -28.39 30.42
CA PRO A 186 5.01 -28.88 31.67
C PRO A 186 4.51 -30.29 31.99
N ARG A 187 5.31 -31.05 32.75
CA ARG A 187 4.94 -32.37 33.28
C ARG A 187 5.19 -32.41 34.78
N ASP A 188 4.28 -33.03 35.54
CA ASP A 188 4.33 -33.05 37.01
C ASP A 188 5.62 -33.68 37.56
N ASN A 189 6.13 -34.72 36.89
CA ASN A 189 7.37 -35.40 37.24
C ASN A 189 8.20 -35.67 35.98
N GLY A 190 9.24 -34.86 35.75
CA GLY A 190 10.19 -35.04 34.64
C GLY A 190 10.40 -33.80 33.78
N PRO A 191 11.11 -33.93 32.65
CA PRO A 191 11.35 -32.82 31.72
C PRO A 191 10.08 -32.43 30.95
N ASN A 192 10.02 -31.17 30.52
CA ASN A 192 8.92 -30.65 29.71
C ASN A 192 8.74 -31.44 28.41
N TYR A 193 7.49 -31.57 27.96
CA TYR A 193 7.16 -32.14 26.66
C TYR A 193 7.20 -31.06 25.58
N VAL A 194 8.08 -31.24 24.59
CA VAL A 194 8.21 -30.32 23.46
C VAL A 194 7.45 -30.89 22.26
N GLN A 195 6.34 -30.26 21.91
CA GLN A 195 5.54 -30.57 20.74
C GLN A 195 6.04 -29.76 19.53
N ARG A 196 6.32 -30.44 18.42
CA ARG A 196 6.74 -29.88 17.13
C ARG A 196 5.91 -30.52 16.01
N TRP A 197 5.75 -29.83 14.89
CA TRP A 197 4.94 -30.27 13.73
C TRP A 197 5.79 -30.64 12.50
N ILE A 198 7.00 -31.17 12.73
CA ILE A 198 7.93 -31.65 11.69
C ILE A 198 7.28 -32.82 10.93
N PRO A 199 7.38 -32.92 9.60
CA PRO A 199 7.04 -34.14 8.86
C PRO A 199 7.91 -35.35 9.25
#